data_AF-A0A7C5KJ95-F1
#
_entry.id   AF-A0A7C5KJ95-F1
#
_cell.length_a   1.000
_cell.length_b   1.000
_cell.length_c   1.000
_cell.angle_alpha   90.00
_cell.angle_beta   90.00
_cell.angle_gamma   90.00
#
_symmetry.space_group_name_H-M   'P 1'
#
loop_
_entity.id
_entity.type
_entity.pdbx_description
1 polymer ?
#
loop_
_entity_poly.entity_id
_entity_poly.type
_entity_poly.pdbx_seq_one_letter_code
_entity_poly.pdbx_strand_id
1 'polypeptide(L)'
;MTMALRDKEWGEDVASGTSFASPQTAGAVLLVRSANKKLTALDAKAIILNTLEDIKHQNPGAGRNAYGLGFLRDDLAVEAALGRGGNTLVKGRLTYSARKARHTLAVTAGKSYAVTLAWDRVNFSSNSWEDLSLEVLDGKAVLARSDSPKNLYEKVTFLAPRTGNVTIQVEARSMSTLFLDYSLAAGPNTAGAPQSAEVSYFGKGCPGTGRLVLVAPSSCKDDPGNTYIDPPFANTDTRFLQIYRGSQTGGFLARWIGWRMDSTEPNVQKGCWVNLEIKMGGSNNDPDTLDSNFANNYSFKLPPVTVFSRKMVSLPDLVPGTFDPRRFDVKIPLEKPFRFDPAKAPNFFVEVLVGTNSWNHYIYYWMDGDMSYSRPYPVSSLVGLYRNSSSGYRQWGYGLVTGFGVETAFPFVRPEIRLSEGWLGLPQRCALSGAAPRTAAILFNGTKNKSWGGLTLPFDLTPLGAPGCRILCSALVALPALTGVTGKASFQWNIPRLPSMVGGIFYHQWLV
;
A
#
# COMPACT_ATOMS: atom_id res chain seq x y z
N MET A 1 -25.70 27.76 14.94
CA MET A 1 -26.96 27.54 15.68
C MET A 1 -27.80 28.79 15.50
N THR A 2 -29.12 28.66 15.29
CA THR A 2 -30.02 29.82 15.21
C THR A 2 -30.45 30.28 16.61
N MET A 3 -30.36 31.58 16.89
CA MET A 3 -30.84 32.23 18.11
C MET A 3 -31.80 33.36 17.78
N ALA A 4 -32.69 33.72 18.70
CA ALA A 4 -33.49 34.92 18.55
C ALA A 4 -32.59 36.16 18.44
N LEU A 5 -32.87 37.01 17.45
CA LEU A 5 -32.20 38.30 17.29
C LEU A 5 -32.52 39.19 18.49
N ARG A 6 -31.50 39.88 19.00
CA ARG A 6 -31.67 40.89 20.04
C ARG A 6 -32.68 41.93 19.53
N ASP A 7 -33.76 42.12 20.28
CA ASP A 7 -34.86 43.05 19.98
C ASP A 7 -35.67 42.71 18.70
N LYS A 8 -35.61 41.46 18.22
CA LYS A 8 -36.45 40.95 17.13
C LYS A 8 -36.86 39.50 17.39
N GLU A 9 -37.91 39.32 18.20
CA GLU A 9 -38.42 38.01 18.68
C GLU A 9 -38.75 37.01 17.56
N TRP A 10 -38.98 37.47 16.33
CA TRP A 10 -39.27 36.64 15.16
C TRP A 10 -38.06 36.38 14.26
N GLY A 11 -36.89 36.93 14.58
CA GLY A 11 -35.70 36.83 13.78
C GLY A 11 -34.75 35.77 14.33
N GLU A 12 -34.21 34.92 13.47
CA GLU A 12 -33.14 33.99 13.84
C GLU A 12 -31.78 34.49 13.32
N ASP A 13 -30.73 34.37 14.14
CA ASP A 13 -29.34 34.65 13.76
C ASP A 13 -28.47 33.41 13.93
N VAL A 14 -27.60 33.15 12.95
CA VAL A 14 -26.67 32.02 12.96
C VAL A 14 -25.36 32.45 13.60
N ALA A 15 -25.06 31.90 14.76
CA ALA A 15 -23.79 32.17 15.43
C ALA A 15 -23.01 30.90 15.82
N SER A 16 -21.73 31.09 16.14
CA SER A 16 -20.75 30.05 16.44
C SER A 16 -19.85 30.42 17.61
N GLY A 17 -19.36 29.41 18.34
CA GLY A 17 -18.43 29.60 19.47
C GLY A 17 -18.72 28.62 20.62
N THR A 18 -17.80 28.53 21.58
CA THR A 18 -17.99 27.68 22.77
C THR A 18 -19.20 28.10 23.61
N SER A 19 -19.58 29.37 23.57
CA SER A 19 -20.82 29.90 24.16
C SER A 19 -22.09 29.21 23.64
N PHE A 20 -22.03 28.56 22.47
CA PHE A 20 -23.14 27.82 21.88
C PHE A 20 -23.07 26.31 22.16
N ALA A 21 -21.87 25.76 22.37
CA ALA A 21 -21.68 24.37 22.76
C ALA A 21 -22.05 24.12 24.24
N SER A 22 -21.79 25.11 25.11
CA SER A 22 -22.12 25.03 26.54
C SER A 22 -23.60 24.79 26.84
N PRO A 23 -24.57 25.56 26.28
CA PRO A 23 -25.99 25.31 26.53
C PRO A 23 -26.48 23.99 25.94
N GLN A 24 -25.91 23.51 24.82
CA GLN A 24 -26.23 22.16 24.31
C GLN A 24 -25.85 21.08 25.32
N THR A 25 -24.64 21.17 25.86
CA THR A 25 -24.17 20.25 26.90
C THR A 25 -25.03 20.34 28.16
N ALA A 26 -25.45 21.54 28.56
CA ALA A 26 -26.36 21.73 29.69
C ALA A 26 -27.73 21.08 29.43
N GLY A 27 -28.28 21.23 28.22
CA GLY A 27 -29.51 20.56 27.79
C GLY A 27 -29.40 19.03 27.86
N ALA A 28 -28.28 18.47 27.43
CA ALA A 28 -28.02 17.03 27.52
C ALA A 28 -27.94 16.53 28.96
N VAL A 29 -27.27 17.27 29.85
CA VAL A 29 -27.26 16.96 31.30
C VAL A 29 -28.67 16.97 31.86
N LEU A 30 -29.51 17.94 31.45
CA LEU A 30 -30.90 18.00 31.87
C LEU A 30 -31.69 16.79 31.38
N LEU A 31 -31.52 16.38 30.12
CA LEU A 31 -32.13 15.17 29.56
C LEU A 31 -31.73 13.92 30.34
N VAL A 32 -30.43 13.71 30.59
CA VAL A 32 -29.90 12.60 31.39
C VAL A 32 -30.54 12.55 32.77
N ARG A 33 -30.60 13.69 33.48
CA ARG A 33 -31.21 13.77 34.81
C ARG A 33 -32.73 13.69 34.79
N SER A 34 -33.39 14.07 33.70
CA SER A 34 -34.83 13.90 33.52
C SER A 34 -35.20 12.42 33.34
N ALA A 35 -34.36 11.68 32.60
CA ALA A 35 -34.50 10.25 32.38
C ALA A 35 -34.31 9.46 33.69
N ASN A 36 -33.44 9.93 34.58
CA ASN A 36 -33.27 9.37 35.90
C ASN A 36 -33.03 10.45 36.97
N LYS A 37 -34.12 10.83 37.65
CA LYS A 37 -34.13 11.91 38.65
C LYS A 37 -33.26 11.64 39.90
N LYS A 38 -32.81 10.39 40.10
CA LYS A 38 -31.92 10.01 41.21
C LYS A 38 -30.44 10.28 40.92
N LEU A 39 -30.09 10.69 39.70
CA LEU A 39 -28.72 10.99 39.31
C LEU A 39 -28.26 12.32 39.92
N THR A 40 -27.11 12.27 40.58
CA THR A 40 -26.39 13.46 41.03
C THR A 40 -25.71 14.16 39.84
N ALA A 41 -25.18 15.36 40.04
CA ALA A 41 -24.37 16.04 39.03
C ALA A 41 -23.14 15.20 38.65
N LEU A 42 -22.53 14.54 39.65
CA LEU A 42 -21.36 13.69 39.46
C LEU A 42 -21.68 12.45 38.62
N ASP A 43 -22.85 11.83 38.85
CA ASP A 43 -23.33 10.71 38.04
C ASP A 43 -23.56 11.11 36.58
N ALA A 44 -24.23 12.24 36.36
CA ALA A 44 -24.49 12.75 35.02
C ALA A 44 -23.19 13.07 34.27
N LYS A 45 -22.19 13.63 34.96
CA LYS A 45 -20.84 13.87 34.42
C LYS A 45 -20.19 12.55 33.97
N ALA A 46 -20.18 11.52 34.81
CA ALA A 46 -19.61 10.22 34.45
C ALA A 46 -20.30 9.60 33.22
N ILE A 47 -21.63 9.62 33.18
CA ILE A 47 -22.42 9.10 32.05
C ILE A 47 -22.11 9.82 30.75
N ILE A 48 -22.16 11.16 30.75
CA ILE A 48 -21.91 11.96 29.55
C ILE A 48 -20.50 11.68 29.02
N LEU A 49 -19.49 11.76 29.88
CA LEU A 49 -18.10 11.54 29.47
C LEU A 49 -17.89 10.11 28.92
N ASN A 50 -18.58 9.10 29.48
CA ASN A 50 -18.50 7.72 29.00
C ASN A 50 -19.12 7.51 27.61
N THR A 51 -20.11 8.33 27.26
CA THR A 51 -20.91 8.21 26.04
C THR A 51 -20.52 9.22 24.95
N LEU A 52 -19.40 9.93 25.10
CA LEU A 52 -18.85 10.79 24.04
C LEU A 52 -18.31 9.98 22.86
N GLU A 53 -18.58 10.48 21.66
CA GLU A 53 -18.08 9.96 20.38
C GLU A 53 -16.66 10.43 20.10
N ASP A 54 -15.73 9.50 19.85
CA ASP A 54 -14.36 9.86 19.50
C ASP A 54 -14.30 10.43 18.06
N ILE A 55 -14.03 11.73 17.99
CA ILE A 55 -13.91 12.50 16.75
C ILE A 55 -12.45 12.83 16.38
N LYS A 56 -11.46 12.15 16.96
CA LYS A 56 -10.04 12.36 16.63
C LYS A 56 -9.77 12.21 15.14
N HIS A 57 -10.35 11.18 14.50
CA HIS A 57 -10.18 10.92 13.07
C HIS A 57 -10.74 12.05 12.17
N GLN A 58 -11.74 12.79 12.65
CA GLN A 58 -12.32 13.94 11.95
C GLN A 58 -11.48 15.22 12.11
N ASN A 59 -10.53 15.21 13.06
CA ASN A 59 -9.72 16.36 13.42
C ASN A 59 -8.21 16.03 13.32
N PRO A 60 -7.70 15.68 12.13
CA PRO A 60 -6.30 15.32 11.95
C PRO A 60 -5.38 16.49 12.35
N GLY A 61 -4.34 16.18 13.13
CA GLY A 61 -3.38 17.17 13.64
C GLY A 61 -3.82 17.91 14.92
N ALA A 62 -5.09 17.78 15.34
CA ALA A 62 -5.56 18.30 16.61
C ALA A 62 -5.26 17.31 17.76
N GLY A 63 -4.82 17.83 18.91
CA GLY A 63 -4.63 17.04 20.12
C GLY A 63 -5.88 16.96 20.99
N ARG A 64 -5.81 16.17 22.09
CA ARG A 64 -6.89 16.03 23.09
C ARG A 64 -7.44 17.38 23.59
N ASN A 65 -6.59 18.41 23.68
CA ASN A 65 -7.02 19.73 24.15
C ASN A 65 -7.97 20.45 23.19
N ALA A 66 -8.07 20.03 21.92
CA ALA A 66 -8.96 20.64 20.93
C ALA A 66 -10.39 20.10 21.00
N TYR A 67 -10.56 18.80 21.26
CA TYR A 67 -11.86 18.12 21.22
C TYR A 67 -12.21 17.39 22.54
N GLY A 68 -11.39 17.55 23.58
CA GLY A 68 -11.59 16.91 24.88
C GLY A 68 -11.63 15.38 24.78
N LEU A 69 -12.72 14.79 25.24
CA LEU A 69 -12.98 13.35 25.17
C LEU A 69 -13.86 12.93 23.99
N GLY A 70 -14.27 13.88 23.14
CA GLY A 70 -15.11 13.60 21.97
C GLY A 70 -16.31 14.53 21.80
N PHE A 71 -17.20 14.13 20.91
CA PHE A 71 -18.46 14.80 20.60
C PHE A 71 -19.62 14.23 21.43
N LEU A 72 -20.57 15.08 21.80
CA LEU A 72 -21.69 14.71 22.67
C LEU A 72 -22.73 13.83 21.95
N ARG A 73 -23.24 12.80 22.64
CA ARG A 73 -24.26 11.87 22.15
C ARG A 73 -25.39 11.71 23.15
N ASP A 74 -26.35 12.62 23.08
CA ASP A 74 -27.48 12.72 24.01
C ASP A 74 -28.31 11.42 24.04
N ASP A 75 -28.47 10.78 22.88
CA ASP A 75 -29.16 9.49 22.72
C ASP A 75 -28.52 8.40 23.58
N LEU A 76 -27.20 8.27 23.50
CA LEU A 76 -26.44 7.25 24.24
C LEU A 76 -26.37 7.60 25.74
N ALA A 77 -26.23 8.89 26.07
CA ALA A 77 -26.21 9.36 27.45
C ALA A 77 -27.53 9.08 28.17
N VAL A 78 -28.68 9.33 27.51
CA VAL A 78 -30.01 9.04 28.06
C VAL A 78 -30.24 7.54 28.23
N GLU A 79 -29.87 6.72 27.23
CA GLU A 79 -29.97 5.27 27.36
C GLU A 79 -29.12 4.73 28.51
N ALA A 80 -27.91 5.25 28.69
CA ALA A 80 -27.06 4.92 29.84
C ALA A 80 -27.70 5.35 31.18
N ALA A 81 -28.33 6.52 31.23
CA ALA A 81 -29.03 7.02 32.43
C ALA A 81 -30.22 6.12 32.84
N LEU A 82 -30.89 5.52 31.86
CA LEU A 82 -31.97 4.55 32.03
C LEU A 82 -31.47 3.14 32.36
N GLY A 83 -30.16 2.90 32.44
CA GLY A 83 -29.57 1.58 32.65
C GLY A 83 -29.71 0.64 31.45
N ARG A 84 -29.89 1.20 30.25
CA ARG A 84 -30.05 0.45 29.00
C ARG A 84 -28.72 0.35 28.24
N GLY A 85 -28.70 -0.51 27.21
CA GLY A 85 -27.51 -0.72 26.36
C GLY A 85 -26.33 -1.40 27.06
N GLY A 86 -26.55 -2.00 28.23
CA GLY A 86 -25.49 -2.65 29.02
C GLY A 86 -24.57 -1.68 29.76
N ASN A 87 -24.97 -0.42 29.92
CA ASN A 87 -24.26 0.54 30.75
C ASN A 87 -24.59 0.32 32.24
N THR A 88 -23.56 0.36 33.07
CA THR A 88 -23.63 0.27 34.53
C THR A 88 -23.11 1.57 35.12
N LEU A 89 -23.83 2.10 36.11
CA LEU A 89 -23.39 3.22 36.93
C LEU A 89 -23.10 2.72 38.35
N VAL A 90 -21.90 2.99 38.85
CA VAL A 90 -21.47 2.62 40.20
C VAL A 90 -21.06 3.87 40.95
N LYS A 91 -21.51 3.97 42.20
CA LYS A 91 -21.10 5.02 43.14
C LYS A 91 -20.16 4.42 44.16
N GLY A 92 -19.13 5.15 44.56
CA GLY A 92 -18.23 4.66 45.59
C GLY A 92 -17.56 5.78 46.38
N ARG A 93 -16.89 5.38 47.45
CA ARG A 93 -16.15 6.24 48.35
C ARG A 93 -14.80 5.62 48.64
N LEU A 94 -13.74 6.42 48.55
CA LEU A 94 -12.41 6.05 49.03
C LEU A 94 -12.12 6.76 50.34
N THR A 95 -11.34 6.13 51.21
CA THR A 95 -10.88 6.69 52.49
C THR A 95 -9.37 6.51 52.62
N TYR A 96 -8.73 7.18 53.60
CA TYR A 96 -7.29 6.99 53.83
C TYR A 96 -6.89 5.53 54.10
N SER A 97 -7.74 4.76 54.77
CA SER A 97 -7.51 3.33 55.05
C SER A 97 -7.92 2.41 53.88
N ALA A 98 -8.85 2.85 53.03
CA ALA A 98 -9.33 2.09 51.87
C ALA A 98 -9.15 2.91 50.58
N ARG A 99 -7.89 3.03 50.13
CA ARG A 99 -7.52 3.83 48.95
C ARG A 99 -7.79 3.15 47.61
N LYS A 100 -8.33 1.92 47.62
CA LYS A 100 -8.62 1.11 46.44
C LYS A 100 -10.05 0.60 46.49
N ALA A 101 -10.74 0.67 45.36
CA ALA A 101 -12.03 0.03 45.14
C ALA A 101 -11.98 -0.83 43.88
N ARG A 102 -12.74 -1.93 43.88
CA ARG A 102 -12.84 -2.85 42.75
C ARG A 102 -14.29 -3.08 42.39
N HIS A 103 -14.57 -3.00 41.10
CA HIS A 103 -15.88 -3.25 40.50
C HIS A 103 -15.74 -4.29 39.40
N THR A 104 -16.84 -4.92 39.00
CA THR A 104 -16.86 -5.89 37.91
C THR A 104 -17.65 -5.35 36.73
N LEU A 105 -17.20 -5.69 35.52
CA LEU A 105 -17.91 -5.39 34.28
C LEU A 105 -18.00 -6.67 33.45
N ALA A 106 -19.23 -7.07 33.11
CA ALA A 106 -19.47 -8.14 32.18
C ALA A 106 -19.15 -7.69 30.75
N VAL A 107 -18.28 -8.44 30.08
CA VAL A 107 -17.79 -8.15 28.73
C VAL A 107 -18.00 -9.33 27.78
N THR A 108 -18.13 -9.04 26.50
CA THR A 108 -18.16 -10.02 25.40
C THR A 108 -16.87 -9.92 24.60
N ALA A 109 -16.23 -11.06 24.30
CA ALA A 109 -15.02 -11.10 23.49
C ALA A 109 -15.18 -10.33 22.18
N GLY A 110 -14.16 -9.55 21.79
CA GLY A 110 -14.14 -8.77 20.55
C GLY A 110 -15.00 -7.51 20.55
N LYS A 111 -15.73 -7.20 21.63
CA LYS A 111 -16.46 -5.93 21.76
C LYS A 111 -15.61 -4.86 22.45
N SER A 112 -15.74 -3.62 22.00
CA SER A 112 -15.13 -2.46 22.65
C SER A 112 -15.97 -1.97 23.83
N TYR A 113 -15.31 -1.61 24.93
CA TYR A 113 -15.91 -1.09 26.16
C TYR A 113 -15.25 0.22 26.55
N ALA A 114 -16.03 1.08 27.22
CA ALA A 114 -15.57 2.31 27.81
C ALA A 114 -15.85 2.29 29.32
N VAL A 115 -14.89 2.81 30.09
CA VAL A 115 -15.04 3.02 31.53
C VAL A 115 -14.60 4.43 31.84
N THR A 116 -15.48 5.17 32.50
CA THR A 116 -15.25 6.55 32.89
C THR A 116 -15.48 6.73 34.38
N LEU A 117 -14.45 7.22 35.05
CA LEU A 117 -14.45 7.61 36.46
C LEU A 117 -14.57 9.14 36.52
N ALA A 118 -15.38 9.67 37.41
CA ALA A 118 -15.46 11.09 37.72
C ALA A 118 -15.51 11.31 39.23
N TRP A 119 -14.86 12.39 39.68
CA TRP A 119 -14.94 12.89 41.04
C TRP A 119 -15.00 14.43 41.01
N ASP A 120 -15.27 15.02 42.17
CA ASP A 120 -15.25 16.46 42.36
C ASP A 120 -14.00 16.86 43.15
N ARG A 121 -13.53 18.07 42.89
CA ARG A 121 -12.53 18.69 43.76
C ARG A 121 -13.22 19.12 45.04
N VAL A 122 -12.61 18.78 46.17
CA VAL A 122 -13.18 19.04 47.50
C VAL A 122 -12.42 20.12 48.28
N ASN A 123 -11.14 20.34 47.96
CA ASN A 123 -10.32 21.37 48.59
C ASN A 123 -9.91 22.46 47.58
N PHE A 124 -10.62 23.58 47.60
CA PHE A 124 -10.34 24.73 46.72
C PHE A 124 -9.26 25.67 47.27
N SER A 125 -8.93 25.56 48.57
CA SER A 125 -7.89 26.36 49.22
C SER A 125 -6.47 25.80 49.05
N SER A 126 -6.32 24.55 48.62
CA SER A 126 -5.03 23.92 48.39
C SER A 126 -4.74 23.75 46.90
N ASN A 127 -3.46 23.88 46.53
CA ASN A 127 -2.98 23.49 45.20
C ASN A 127 -2.79 21.97 45.04
N SER A 128 -2.96 21.19 46.12
CA SER A 128 -2.97 19.74 46.06
C SER A 128 -4.28 19.27 45.42
N TRP A 129 -4.17 18.44 44.38
CA TRP A 129 -5.30 17.83 43.69
C TRP A 129 -5.62 16.45 44.26
N GLU A 130 -6.90 16.11 44.30
CA GLU A 130 -7.33 14.72 44.40
C GLU A 130 -6.97 14.00 43.11
N ASP A 131 -6.12 12.99 43.21
CA ASP A 131 -5.64 12.20 42.08
C ASP A 131 -6.15 10.77 42.21
N LEU A 132 -7.08 10.39 41.34
CA LEU A 132 -7.57 9.04 41.22
C LEU A 132 -7.08 8.43 39.90
N SER A 133 -6.59 7.20 39.97
CA SER A 133 -6.25 6.40 38.80
C SER A 133 -7.30 5.33 38.51
N LEU A 134 -7.43 4.99 37.23
CA LEU A 134 -8.38 4.01 36.70
C LEU A 134 -7.64 2.92 35.94
N GLU A 135 -7.87 1.66 36.30
CA GLU A 135 -7.35 0.49 35.59
C GLU A 135 -8.47 -0.51 35.29
N VAL A 136 -8.39 -1.16 34.13
CA VAL A 136 -9.23 -2.32 33.77
C VAL A 136 -8.34 -3.54 33.65
N LEU A 137 -8.69 -4.61 34.36
CA LEU A 137 -7.88 -5.80 34.54
C LEU A 137 -8.62 -7.08 34.05
N ASP A 138 -7.91 -7.94 33.31
CA ASP A 138 -8.28 -9.32 33.08
C ASP A 138 -7.39 -10.24 33.94
N GLY A 139 -7.91 -10.66 35.10
CA GLY A 139 -7.10 -11.31 36.14
C GLY A 139 -6.03 -10.35 36.67
N LYS A 140 -4.77 -10.59 36.30
CA LYS A 140 -3.63 -9.72 36.64
C LYS A 140 -3.17 -8.83 35.47
N ALA A 141 -3.66 -9.08 34.25
CA ALA A 141 -3.25 -8.33 33.06
C ALA A 141 -4.01 -7.00 33.00
N VAL A 142 -3.28 -5.90 32.79
CA VAL A 142 -3.88 -4.57 32.58
C VAL A 142 -4.34 -4.47 31.12
N LEU A 143 -5.65 -4.37 30.91
CA LEU A 143 -6.25 -4.15 29.58
C LEU A 143 -6.17 -2.68 29.17
N ALA A 144 -6.41 -1.77 30.09
CA ALA A 144 -6.27 -0.33 29.89
C ALA A 144 -6.06 0.39 31.23
N ARG A 145 -5.40 1.56 31.19
CA ARG A 145 -5.10 2.39 32.35
C ARG A 145 -5.15 3.87 31.99
N SER A 146 -5.59 4.70 32.93
CA SER A 146 -5.46 6.16 32.88
C SER A 146 -5.13 6.68 34.28
N ASP A 147 -4.12 7.54 34.37
CA ASP A 147 -3.54 8.06 35.60
C ASP A 147 -3.10 9.53 35.45
N SER A 148 -4.00 10.37 34.95
CA SER A 148 -3.74 11.76 34.66
C SER A 148 -3.90 12.64 35.91
N PRO A 149 -2.82 13.21 36.47
CA PRO A 149 -2.87 13.89 37.77
C PRO A 149 -3.58 15.26 37.75
N LYS A 150 -4.15 15.67 36.61
CA LYS A 150 -4.71 17.02 36.38
C LYS A 150 -6.18 17.01 35.99
N ASN A 151 -6.82 15.85 35.90
CA ASN A 151 -8.23 15.75 35.55
C ASN A 151 -9.04 15.36 36.78
N LEU A 152 -10.30 15.81 36.82
CA LEU A 152 -11.30 15.32 37.78
C LEU A 152 -12.15 14.21 37.15
N TYR A 153 -11.51 13.43 36.29
CA TYR A 153 -12.07 12.28 35.60
C TYR A 153 -10.94 11.42 35.00
N GLU A 154 -11.21 10.14 34.81
CA GLU A 154 -10.40 9.24 34.00
C GLU A 154 -11.31 8.51 33.00
N LYS A 155 -10.84 8.29 31.77
CA LYS A 155 -11.56 7.50 30.77
C LYS A 155 -10.60 6.55 30.08
N VAL A 156 -11.00 5.28 30.00
CA VAL A 156 -10.30 4.26 29.22
C VAL A 156 -11.26 3.58 28.27
N THR A 157 -10.74 3.20 27.11
CA THR A 157 -11.43 2.33 26.15
C THR A 157 -10.57 1.10 25.91
N PHE A 158 -11.19 -0.08 25.83
CA PHE A 158 -10.46 -1.32 25.60
C PHE A 158 -11.29 -2.30 24.76
N LEU A 159 -10.60 -3.23 24.09
CA LEU A 159 -11.22 -4.36 23.41
C LEU A 159 -11.21 -5.54 24.37
N ALA A 160 -12.37 -6.16 24.63
CA ALA A 160 -12.44 -7.29 25.53
C ALA A 160 -11.81 -8.55 24.90
N PRO A 161 -10.75 -9.15 25.49
CA PRO A 161 -10.07 -10.30 24.90
C PRO A 161 -10.86 -11.60 25.02
N ARG A 162 -11.80 -11.67 25.98
CA ARG A 162 -12.64 -12.84 26.25
C ARG A 162 -14.02 -12.42 26.74
N THR A 163 -14.98 -13.33 26.67
CA THR A 163 -16.30 -13.17 27.31
C THR A 163 -16.18 -13.52 28.79
N GLY A 164 -16.79 -12.72 29.67
CA GLY A 164 -16.76 -12.93 31.12
C GLY A 164 -16.69 -11.61 31.88
N ASN A 165 -16.16 -11.62 33.10
CA ASN A 165 -15.98 -10.41 33.89
C ASN A 165 -14.53 -9.91 33.82
N VAL A 166 -14.39 -8.60 33.66
CA VAL A 166 -13.14 -7.86 33.93
C VAL A 166 -13.28 -7.08 35.24
N THR A 167 -12.16 -6.77 35.88
CA THR A 167 -12.13 -5.96 37.12
C THR A 167 -11.79 -4.52 36.77
N ILE A 168 -12.61 -3.58 37.23
CA ILE A 168 -12.32 -2.15 37.18
C ILE A 168 -11.76 -1.76 38.55
N GLN A 169 -10.53 -1.25 38.58
CA GLN A 169 -9.86 -0.80 39.79
C GLN A 169 -9.76 0.72 39.81
N VAL A 170 -10.23 1.32 40.89
CA VAL A 170 -10.07 2.75 41.20
C VAL A 170 -9.10 2.87 42.35
N GLU A 171 -8.06 3.68 42.21
CA GLU A 171 -7.04 3.88 43.24
C GLU A 171 -6.76 5.37 43.46
N ALA A 172 -6.86 5.83 44.71
CA ALA A 172 -6.45 7.18 45.09
C ALA A 172 -4.94 7.29 45.24
N ARG A 173 -4.29 8.04 44.35
CA ARG A 173 -2.85 8.39 44.36
C ARG A 173 -2.53 9.52 45.34
N SER A 174 -3.40 10.53 45.41
CA SER A 174 -3.39 11.56 46.46
C SER A 174 -4.80 11.98 46.85
N MET A 175 -5.01 12.28 48.13
CA MET A 175 -6.27 12.84 48.64
C MET A 175 -5.95 13.90 49.69
N SER A 176 -6.67 15.02 49.64
CA SER A 176 -6.56 16.11 50.62
C SER A 176 -7.61 16.03 51.73
N THR A 177 -8.54 15.07 51.64
CA THR A 177 -9.67 14.88 52.57
C THR A 177 -9.72 13.46 53.13
N LEU A 178 -10.45 13.28 54.24
CA LEU A 178 -10.65 11.97 54.89
C LEU A 178 -11.33 10.93 53.99
N PHE A 179 -12.19 11.39 53.09
CA PHE A 179 -12.86 10.58 52.10
C PHE A 179 -13.07 11.35 50.80
N LEU A 180 -13.23 10.61 49.70
CA LEU A 180 -13.55 11.15 48.39
C LEU A 180 -14.61 10.28 47.71
N ASP A 181 -15.74 10.89 47.37
CA ASP A 181 -16.81 10.25 46.61
C ASP A 181 -16.49 10.28 45.12
N TYR A 182 -16.86 9.22 44.41
CA TYR A 182 -16.71 9.11 42.96
C TYR A 182 -17.93 8.44 42.31
N SER A 183 -18.13 8.74 41.03
CA SER A 183 -19.08 8.03 40.18
C SER A 183 -18.36 7.40 38.99
N LEU A 184 -18.78 6.19 38.63
CA LEU A 184 -18.16 5.36 37.61
C LEU A 184 -19.22 4.87 36.63
N ALA A 185 -19.11 5.26 35.37
CA ALA A 185 -19.94 4.77 34.28
C ALA A 185 -19.13 3.79 33.44
N ALA A 186 -19.67 2.61 33.16
CA ALA A 186 -19.00 1.56 32.41
C ALA A 186 -19.98 0.83 31.49
N GLY A 187 -19.58 0.52 30.26
CA GLY A 187 -20.46 -0.19 29.33
C GLY A 187 -19.83 -0.39 27.96
N PRO A 188 -20.55 -1.03 27.02
CA PRO A 188 -20.11 -1.11 25.64
C PRO A 188 -19.81 0.29 25.08
N ASN A 189 -18.66 0.44 24.44
CA ASN A 189 -18.28 1.70 23.79
C ASN A 189 -19.08 1.87 22.49
N THR A 190 -20.33 2.27 22.64
CA THR A 190 -21.28 2.53 21.54
C THR A 190 -21.06 3.88 20.88
N ALA A 191 -20.39 4.78 21.59
CA ALA A 191 -20.12 6.14 21.14
C ALA A 191 -18.81 6.26 20.37
N GLY A 192 -17.76 5.54 20.77
CA GLY A 192 -16.39 5.80 20.30
C GLY A 192 -15.99 5.10 19.01
N ALA A 193 -15.68 5.93 18.00
CA ALA A 193 -15.08 5.63 16.70
C ALA A 193 -15.92 4.69 15.81
N PRO A 194 -15.82 4.84 14.47
CA PRO A 194 -16.24 3.73 13.63
C PRO A 194 -15.46 2.51 14.15
N GLN A 195 -16.12 1.39 14.39
CA GLN A 195 -15.39 0.27 14.96
C GLN A 195 -14.49 -0.26 13.85
N SER A 196 -13.17 -0.23 14.06
CA SER A 196 -12.23 -0.75 13.08
C SER A 196 -12.65 -2.18 12.77
N ALA A 197 -13.12 -2.41 11.55
CA ALA A 197 -13.02 -3.75 11.00
C ALA A 197 -11.51 -3.98 10.84
N GLU A 198 -10.99 -5.05 11.42
CA GLU A 198 -9.60 -5.40 11.13
C GLU A 198 -9.57 -5.83 9.66
N VAL A 199 -8.84 -5.10 8.84
CA VAL A 199 -8.69 -5.45 7.43
C VAL A 199 -7.33 -6.09 7.27
N SER A 200 -7.33 -7.39 6.98
CA SER A 200 -6.11 -8.13 6.72
C SER A 200 -5.95 -8.28 5.21
N TYR A 201 -4.79 -7.88 4.69
CA TYR A 201 -4.51 -7.93 3.27
C TYR A 201 -3.49 -9.01 2.95
N PHE A 202 -3.70 -9.63 1.80
CA PHE A 202 -2.79 -10.60 1.22
C PHE A 202 -2.34 -10.07 -0.14
N GLY A 203 -1.05 -9.83 -0.35
CA GLY A 203 -0.67 -9.11 -1.58
C GLY A 203 0.78 -8.76 -1.80
N LYS A 204 1.74 -9.53 -1.27
CA LYS A 204 3.06 -9.51 -1.90
C LYS A 204 2.90 -10.32 -3.18
N GLY A 205 2.58 -9.65 -4.30
CA GLY A 205 2.38 -10.26 -5.63
C GLY A 205 3.34 -11.42 -5.90
N CYS A 206 2.82 -12.47 -6.51
CA CYS A 206 3.50 -13.75 -6.62
C CYS A 206 4.64 -13.69 -7.66
N PRO A 207 5.69 -14.53 -7.54
CA PRO A 207 6.83 -14.51 -8.46
C PRO A 207 6.50 -14.72 -9.95
N GLY A 208 5.29 -15.18 -10.28
CA GLY A 208 4.78 -15.31 -11.66
C GLY A 208 4.11 -14.05 -12.23
N THR A 209 3.70 -13.09 -11.41
CA THR A 209 3.13 -11.82 -11.87
C THR A 209 4.24 -10.79 -12.02
N GLY A 210 4.83 -10.68 -13.21
CA GLY A 210 5.51 -9.43 -13.60
C GLY A 210 7.02 -9.45 -13.93
N ARG A 211 7.63 -10.57 -14.33
CA ARG A 211 8.87 -10.47 -15.14
C ARG A 211 8.48 -10.23 -16.59
N LEU A 212 8.05 -9.00 -16.88
CA LEU A 212 7.89 -8.53 -18.24
C LEU A 212 9.30 -8.42 -18.85
N VAL A 213 9.56 -9.23 -19.86
CA VAL A 213 10.64 -8.97 -20.80
C VAL A 213 10.04 -8.07 -21.88
N LEU A 214 10.56 -6.86 -22.00
CA LEU A 214 10.25 -6.03 -23.15
C LEU A 214 11.12 -6.52 -24.30
N VAL A 215 10.52 -7.01 -25.37
CA VAL A 215 11.23 -7.45 -26.57
C VAL A 215 11.17 -6.35 -27.62
N ALA A 216 12.32 -6.00 -28.19
CA ALA A 216 12.43 -5.05 -29.29
C ALA A 216 13.24 -5.70 -30.43
N PRO A 217 12.73 -5.73 -31.67
CA PRO A 217 11.38 -5.31 -32.09
C PRO A 217 10.24 -6.07 -31.41
N SER A 218 9.09 -5.42 -31.23
CA SER A 218 7.93 -6.04 -30.56
C SER A 218 7.27 -7.15 -31.38
N SER A 219 7.44 -7.14 -32.70
CA SER A 219 7.03 -8.22 -33.62
C SER A 219 7.72 -9.55 -33.29
N CYS A 220 8.94 -9.51 -32.78
CA CYS A 220 9.74 -10.70 -32.46
C CYS A 220 9.48 -11.22 -31.05
N LYS A 221 8.41 -10.77 -30.35
CA LYS A 221 8.16 -11.17 -28.96
C LYS A 221 7.89 -12.68 -28.84
N ASP A 222 7.05 -13.20 -29.72
CA ASP A 222 6.56 -14.58 -29.68
C ASP A 222 7.08 -15.42 -30.86
N ASP A 223 7.77 -14.80 -31.80
CA ASP A 223 8.32 -15.41 -33.01
C ASP A 223 9.83 -15.16 -33.08
N PRO A 224 10.63 -16.07 -33.68
CA PRO A 224 12.03 -15.79 -33.99
C PRO A 224 12.15 -14.55 -34.86
N GLY A 225 13.32 -13.93 -34.83
CA GLY A 225 13.75 -13.08 -35.91
C GLY A 225 13.86 -13.89 -37.21
N ASN A 226 13.82 -13.21 -38.34
CA ASN A 226 13.86 -13.85 -39.66
C ASN A 226 15.27 -13.95 -40.24
N THR A 227 16.30 -13.71 -39.42
CA THR A 227 17.72 -13.72 -39.80
C THR A 227 18.59 -13.91 -38.56
N TYR A 228 19.86 -14.23 -38.76
CA TYR A 228 20.88 -14.13 -37.71
C TYR A 228 21.66 -12.81 -37.83
N ILE A 229 22.38 -12.42 -36.77
CA ILE A 229 23.34 -11.32 -36.78
C ILE A 229 24.52 -11.63 -35.85
N ASP A 230 25.75 -11.43 -36.33
CA ASP A 230 26.97 -11.80 -35.58
C ASP A 230 27.52 -10.65 -34.71
N PRO A 231 27.54 -9.39 -35.18
CA PRO A 231 27.85 -8.26 -34.31
C PRO A 231 26.81 -8.10 -33.19
N PRO A 232 27.23 -7.73 -31.96
CA PRO A 232 28.58 -7.29 -31.59
C PRO A 232 29.54 -8.44 -31.22
N PHE A 233 29.07 -9.66 -30.99
CA PHE A 233 29.86 -10.69 -30.30
C PHE A 233 30.89 -11.39 -31.18
N ALA A 234 30.74 -11.29 -32.50
CA ALA A 234 31.63 -11.99 -33.41
C ALA A 234 33.02 -11.40 -33.52
N ASN A 235 33.15 -10.08 -33.61
CA ASN A 235 34.43 -9.46 -33.93
C ASN A 235 35.20 -9.02 -32.66
N THR A 236 36.53 -9.00 -32.75
CA THR A 236 37.34 -8.21 -31.83
C THR A 236 37.28 -6.72 -32.19
N ASP A 237 37.45 -5.90 -31.16
CA ASP A 237 37.53 -4.44 -31.19
C ASP A 237 36.38 -3.77 -31.98
N THR A 238 35.12 -4.16 -31.81
CA THR A 238 34.01 -3.63 -32.61
C THR A 238 33.13 -2.64 -31.84
N ARG A 239 32.57 -1.67 -32.54
CA ARG A 239 31.54 -0.76 -32.03
C ARG A 239 30.21 -1.01 -32.75
N PHE A 240 29.20 -1.43 -32.01
CA PHE A 240 27.88 -1.74 -32.55
C PHE A 240 26.83 -0.83 -31.92
N LEU A 241 26.04 -0.12 -32.72
CA LEU A 241 24.92 0.70 -32.24
C LEU A 241 23.65 0.25 -32.95
N GLN A 242 22.55 0.16 -32.22
CA GLN A 242 21.25 -0.18 -32.78
C GLN A 242 20.19 0.77 -32.24
N ILE A 243 19.39 1.35 -33.14
CA ILE A 243 18.27 2.24 -32.81
C ILE A 243 16.98 1.45 -32.97
N TYR A 244 16.14 1.49 -31.94
CA TYR A 244 14.79 0.93 -31.96
C TYR A 244 13.78 2.05 -31.97
N ARG A 245 12.66 1.83 -32.68
CA ARG A 245 11.57 2.80 -32.71
C ARG A 245 10.87 2.86 -31.34
N GLY A 246 10.82 4.04 -30.72
CA GLY A 246 10.27 4.18 -29.36
C GLY A 246 8.77 3.89 -29.26
N SER A 247 8.03 3.95 -30.37
CA SER A 247 6.63 3.53 -30.44
C SER A 247 6.44 2.03 -30.20
N GLN A 248 7.47 1.21 -30.39
CA GLN A 248 7.41 -0.24 -30.14
C GLN A 248 7.63 -0.59 -28.67
N THR A 249 8.35 0.26 -27.95
CA THR A 249 8.78 -0.03 -26.57
C THR A 249 8.08 0.81 -25.51
N GLY A 250 7.61 2.01 -25.87
CA GLY A 250 7.12 2.99 -24.89
C GLY A 250 8.21 3.39 -23.90
N GLY A 251 7.83 4.03 -22.78
CA GLY A 251 8.77 4.34 -21.70
C GLY A 251 9.00 3.13 -20.77
N PHE A 252 10.26 2.83 -20.43
CA PHE A 252 10.61 1.68 -19.58
C PHE A 252 11.85 1.93 -18.71
N LEU A 253 12.07 1.09 -17.70
CA LEU A 253 13.28 1.07 -16.88
C LEU A 253 13.96 -0.30 -16.99
N ALA A 254 15.05 -0.38 -17.74
CA ALA A 254 15.81 -1.61 -17.90
C ALA A 254 16.75 -1.85 -16.70
N ARG A 255 16.80 -3.11 -16.25
CA ARG A 255 17.71 -3.62 -15.21
C ARG A 255 18.67 -4.68 -15.73
N TRP A 256 18.31 -5.33 -16.82
CA TRP A 256 19.19 -6.20 -17.58
C TRP A 256 18.86 -6.04 -19.06
N ILE A 257 19.84 -6.37 -19.90
CA ILE A 257 19.68 -6.52 -21.35
C ILE A 257 20.05 -7.95 -21.72
N GLY A 258 19.37 -8.50 -22.70
CA GLY A 258 19.68 -9.83 -23.17
C GLY A 258 19.37 -10.03 -24.63
N TRP A 259 19.94 -11.10 -25.16
CA TRP A 259 19.84 -11.50 -26.56
C TRP A 259 19.64 -13.00 -26.59
N ARG A 260 18.91 -13.48 -27.61
CA ARG A 260 18.62 -14.91 -27.79
C ARG A 260 19.35 -15.44 -29.02
N MET A 261 19.65 -16.74 -29.00
CA MET A 261 20.33 -17.41 -30.11
C MET A 261 19.45 -17.43 -31.37
N ASP A 262 20.04 -17.43 -32.55
CA ASP A 262 19.29 -17.68 -33.79
C ASP A 262 18.63 -19.06 -33.80
N SER A 263 17.48 -19.16 -34.47
CA SER A 263 16.67 -20.38 -34.57
C SER A 263 17.11 -21.33 -35.69
N THR A 264 17.79 -20.81 -36.72
CA THR A 264 18.02 -21.53 -37.98
C THR A 264 19.38 -22.22 -38.06
N GLU A 265 20.43 -21.62 -37.52
CA GLU A 265 21.78 -22.20 -37.60
C GLU A 265 22.57 -22.06 -36.28
N PRO A 266 22.26 -22.83 -35.23
CA PRO A 266 23.00 -22.72 -33.97
C PRO A 266 24.44 -23.25 -34.14
N ASN A 267 25.39 -22.35 -34.41
CA ASN A 267 26.81 -22.67 -34.33
C ASN A 267 27.16 -22.99 -32.87
N VAL A 268 27.61 -24.22 -32.62
CA VAL A 268 27.97 -24.65 -31.26
C VAL A 268 29.21 -23.90 -30.81
N GLN A 269 29.02 -22.88 -29.98
CA GLN A 269 30.08 -22.11 -29.36
C GLN A 269 30.16 -22.45 -27.88
N LYS A 270 31.36 -22.77 -27.39
CA LYS A 270 31.58 -23.13 -25.98
C LYS A 270 32.71 -22.32 -25.37
N GLY A 271 32.52 -21.91 -24.12
CA GLY A 271 33.56 -21.21 -23.34
C GLY A 271 33.97 -19.85 -23.93
N CYS A 272 33.10 -19.22 -24.73
CA CYS A 272 33.39 -17.92 -25.31
C CYS A 272 33.40 -16.82 -24.24
N TRP A 273 34.28 -15.84 -24.40
CA TRP A 273 34.27 -14.62 -23.59
C TRP A 273 34.53 -13.39 -24.44
N VAL A 274 34.00 -12.24 -23.99
CA VAL A 274 34.15 -10.93 -24.65
C VAL A 274 34.46 -9.83 -23.64
N ASN A 275 35.30 -8.86 -24.00
CA ASN A 275 35.56 -7.65 -23.23
C ASN A 275 34.52 -6.58 -23.58
N LEU A 276 33.47 -6.47 -22.77
CA LEU A 276 32.22 -5.81 -23.11
C LEU A 276 32.02 -4.51 -22.32
N GLU A 277 31.56 -3.45 -22.99
CA GLU A 277 30.95 -2.27 -22.40
C GLU A 277 29.61 -1.99 -23.10
N ILE A 278 28.58 -1.61 -22.34
CA ILE A 278 27.26 -1.31 -22.91
C ILE A 278 26.84 0.10 -22.52
N LYS A 279 26.38 0.86 -23.51
CA LYS A 279 25.74 2.16 -23.34
C LYS A 279 24.30 2.11 -23.83
N MET A 280 23.46 2.92 -23.21
CA MET A 280 22.07 3.14 -23.62
C MET A 280 21.76 4.64 -23.61
N GLY A 281 20.85 5.08 -24.48
CA GLY A 281 20.43 6.47 -24.54
C GLY A 281 19.20 6.66 -25.43
N GLY A 282 18.79 7.91 -25.60
CA GLY A 282 17.77 8.29 -26.56
C GLY A 282 18.37 8.64 -27.92
N SER A 283 17.60 8.47 -28.98
CA SER A 283 17.93 8.95 -30.32
C SER A 283 16.83 9.86 -30.85
N ASN A 284 17.24 10.92 -31.55
CA ASN A 284 16.33 11.75 -32.34
C ASN A 284 16.17 11.22 -33.77
N ASN A 285 17.05 10.33 -34.22
CA ASN A 285 16.96 9.71 -35.54
C ASN A 285 16.00 8.52 -35.48
N ASP A 286 15.28 8.31 -36.57
CA ASP A 286 14.51 7.10 -36.79
C ASP A 286 15.43 5.97 -37.28
N PRO A 287 15.12 4.68 -37.03
CA PRO A 287 15.72 3.59 -37.78
C PRO A 287 15.83 3.84 -39.29
N ASP A 288 14.84 4.54 -39.89
CA ASP A 288 14.82 4.92 -41.31
C ASP A 288 15.83 6.02 -41.71
N THR A 289 16.40 6.75 -40.74
CA THR A 289 17.31 7.90 -40.97
C THR A 289 18.60 7.85 -40.14
N LEU A 290 19.04 6.66 -39.74
CA LEU A 290 20.32 6.38 -39.09
C LEU A 290 21.51 7.06 -39.80
N ASP A 291 22.30 7.82 -39.05
CA ASP A 291 23.53 8.46 -39.54
C ASP A 291 24.71 7.48 -39.46
N SER A 292 25.64 7.57 -40.41
CA SER A 292 26.89 6.78 -40.38
C SER A 292 27.84 7.19 -39.26
N ASN A 293 27.73 8.40 -38.71
CA ASN A 293 28.50 8.86 -37.56
C ASN A 293 27.76 8.51 -36.26
N PHE A 294 28.43 7.81 -35.34
CA PHE A 294 27.81 7.38 -34.09
C PHE A 294 27.27 8.54 -33.25
N ALA A 295 28.00 9.66 -33.18
CA ALA A 295 27.64 10.80 -32.35
C ALA A 295 26.36 11.51 -32.83
N ASN A 296 26.13 11.50 -34.15
CA ASN A 296 24.95 12.12 -34.77
C ASN A 296 23.65 11.36 -34.44
N ASN A 297 23.74 10.14 -33.93
CA ASN A 297 22.59 9.32 -33.57
C ASN A 297 22.11 9.52 -32.13
N TYR A 298 22.75 10.38 -31.35
CA TYR A 298 22.40 10.61 -29.95
C TYR A 298 21.40 11.75 -29.78
N SER A 299 20.48 11.60 -28.83
CA SER A 299 19.66 12.71 -28.35
C SER A 299 20.40 13.51 -27.29
N PHE A 300 20.43 14.83 -27.44
CA PHE A 300 20.97 15.73 -26.42
C PHE A 300 20.15 15.74 -25.12
N LYS A 301 18.85 15.40 -25.18
CA LYS A 301 17.95 15.36 -24.01
C LYS A 301 18.04 14.07 -23.22
N LEU A 302 18.58 13.01 -23.83
CA LEU A 302 18.79 11.71 -23.21
C LEU A 302 20.13 11.13 -23.72
N PRO A 303 21.27 11.70 -23.30
CA PRO A 303 22.58 11.33 -23.83
C PRO A 303 22.97 9.89 -23.47
N PRO A 304 24.01 9.32 -24.13
CA PRO A 304 24.52 8.00 -23.81
C PRO A 304 24.93 7.87 -22.32
N VAL A 305 24.47 6.79 -21.69
CA VAL A 305 24.84 6.38 -20.33
C VAL A 305 25.52 5.02 -20.40
N THR A 306 26.71 4.88 -19.83
CA THR A 306 27.33 3.57 -19.62
C THR A 306 26.55 2.81 -18.56
N VAL A 307 25.80 1.79 -18.99
CA VAL A 307 24.93 0.96 -18.14
C VAL A 307 25.62 -0.32 -17.67
N PHE A 308 26.72 -0.69 -18.34
CA PHE A 308 27.60 -1.80 -17.97
C PHE A 308 29.03 -1.40 -18.30
N SER A 309 29.86 -1.24 -17.26
CA SER A 309 31.27 -0.85 -17.42
C SER A 309 32.09 -1.96 -18.07
N ARG A 310 33.22 -1.54 -18.65
CA ARG A 310 34.11 -2.42 -19.42
C ARG A 310 34.65 -3.56 -18.54
N LYS A 311 34.32 -4.81 -18.89
CA LYS A 311 34.93 -6.00 -18.29
C LYS A 311 34.76 -7.25 -19.14
N MET A 312 35.47 -8.29 -18.74
CA MET A 312 35.39 -9.61 -19.35
C MET A 312 34.07 -10.29 -18.96
N VAL A 313 33.35 -10.79 -19.95
CA VAL A 313 32.06 -11.47 -19.81
C VAL A 313 32.17 -12.84 -20.45
N SER A 314 31.95 -13.89 -19.68
CA SER A 314 31.73 -15.24 -20.21
C SER A 314 30.34 -15.31 -20.82
N LEU A 315 30.29 -15.71 -22.10
CA LEU A 315 29.04 -15.97 -22.79
C LEU A 315 28.59 -17.41 -22.51
N PRO A 316 27.26 -17.66 -22.44
CA PRO A 316 26.75 -19.01 -22.30
C PRO A 316 27.06 -19.84 -23.55
N ASP A 317 27.19 -21.15 -23.35
CA ASP A 317 27.33 -22.11 -24.44
C ASP A 317 26.06 -22.11 -25.30
N LEU A 318 26.24 -22.05 -26.63
CA LEU A 318 25.14 -22.15 -27.58
C LEU A 318 24.88 -23.62 -27.92
N VAL A 319 23.68 -24.12 -27.57
CA VAL A 319 23.26 -25.51 -27.78
C VAL A 319 22.17 -25.59 -28.86
N PRO A 320 22.36 -26.37 -29.94
CA PRO A 320 21.35 -26.57 -30.97
C PRO A 320 20.04 -27.17 -30.46
N GLY A 321 18.93 -26.81 -31.10
CA GLY A 321 17.62 -27.46 -30.89
C GLY A 321 16.86 -26.99 -29.63
N THR A 322 17.34 -25.97 -28.91
CA THR A 322 16.67 -25.43 -27.72
C THR A 322 16.08 -24.03 -27.94
N PHE A 323 15.84 -23.64 -29.19
CA PHE A 323 15.33 -22.31 -29.50
C PHE A 323 13.90 -22.12 -28.96
N ASP A 324 13.74 -21.09 -28.15
CA ASP A 324 12.46 -20.58 -27.67
C ASP A 324 12.51 -19.06 -27.82
N PRO A 325 11.64 -18.43 -28.62
CA PRO A 325 11.66 -16.98 -28.80
C PRO A 325 11.46 -16.24 -27.46
N ARG A 326 10.83 -16.83 -26.45
CA ARG A 326 10.63 -16.17 -25.16
C ARG A 326 11.85 -16.24 -24.24
N ARG A 327 12.84 -17.06 -24.60
CA ARG A 327 14.07 -17.27 -23.83
C ARG A 327 15.18 -16.38 -24.39
N PHE A 328 15.90 -15.71 -23.49
CA PHE A 328 17.11 -14.95 -23.79
C PHE A 328 18.30 -15.68 -23.19
N ASP A 329 19.25 -16.09 -24.03
CA ASP A 329 20.38 -16.90 -23.62
C ASP A 329 21.47 -16.03 -22.97
N VAL A 330 21.86 -14.94 -23.64
CA VAL A 330 22.78 -13.96 -23.07
C VAL A 330 21.97 -12.99 -22.23
N LYS A 331 22.26 -12.87 -20.94
CA LYS A 331 21.65 -11.88 -20.05
C LYS A 331 22.72 -11.14 -19.27
N ILE A 332 22.79 -9.83 -19.48
CA ILE A 332 23.75 -8.94 -18.82
C ILE A 332 22.99 -8.03 -17.84
N PRO A 333 23.20 -8.18 -16.53
CA PRO A 333 22.64 -7.26 -15.55
C PRO A 333 23.29 -5.88 -15.72
N LEU A 334 22.47 -4.83 -15.76
CA LEU A 334 22.97 -3.46 -15.85
C LEU A 334 23.48 -3.02 -14.47
N GLU A 335 24.70 -2.51 -14.43
CA GLU A 335 25.29 -1.89 -13.24
C GLU A 335 24.57 -0.58 -12.90
N LYS A 336 24.12 0.13 -13.94
CA LYS A 336 23.25 1.30 -13.83
C LYS A 336 21.94 1.02 -14.57
N PRO A 337 20.80 0.96 -13.85
CA PRO A 337 19.49 0.89 -14.48
C PRO A 337 19.28 2.03 -15.47
N PHE A 338 18.60 1.76 -16.57
CA PHE A 338 18.39 2.74 -17.63
C PHE A 338 16.92 3.04 -17.83
N ARG A 339 16.53 4.31 -17.70
CA ARG A 339 15.16 4.76 -17.95
C ARG A 339 15.07 5.39 -19.34
N PHE A 340 14.30 4.77 -20.23
CA PHE A 340 13.88 5.39 -21.48
C PHE A 340 12.59 6.18 -21.27
N ASP A 341 12.61 7.44 -21.71
CA ASP A 341 11.49 8.36 -21.64
C ASP A 341 11.19 8.91 -23.05
N PRO A 342 10.11 8.47 -23.72
CA PRO A 342 9.80 8.88 -25.08
C PRO A 342 9.51 10.39 -25.20
N ALA A 343 9.23 11.09 -24.09
CA ALA A 343 9.07 12.54 -24.09
C ALA A 343 10.42 13.28 -24.25
N LYS A 344 11.54 12.63 -23.90
CA LYS A 344 12.88 13.20 -24.04
C LYS A 344 13.51 12.87 -25.39
N ALA A 345 13.25 11.69 -25.93
CA ALA A 345 13.71 11.26 -27.24
C ALA A 345 12.69 10.31 -27.87
N PRO A 346 12.34 10.46 -29.16
CA PRO A 346 11.31 9.64 -29.79
C PRO A 346 11.72 8.16 -29.94
N ASN A 347 13.03 7.88 -29.99
CA ASN A 347 13.61 6.56 -30.16
C ASN A 347 14.68 6.31 -29.09
N PHE A 348 15.09 5.06 -28.92
CA PHE A 348 16.19 4.72 -28.02
C PHE A 348 17.23 3.88 -28.75
N PHE A 349 18.46 3.91 -28.25
CA PHE A 349 19.54 3.10 -28.79
C PHE A 349 20.18 2.23 -27.72
N VAL A 350 20.75 1.12 -28.18
CA VAL A 350 21.71 0.31 -27.44
C VAL A 350 23.01 0.37 -28.21
N GLU A 351 24.10 0.65 -27.50
CA GLU A 351 25.44 0.64 -28.06
C GLU A 351 26.31 -0.36 -27.29
N VAL A 352 26.91 -1.29 -28.01
CA VAL A 352 27.75 -2.35 -27.48
C VAL A 352 29.17 -2.14 -28.02
N LEU A 353 30.11 -1.98 -27.09
CA LEU A 353 31.52 -1.79 -27.39
C LEU A 353 32.27 -3.05 -26.98
N VAL A 354 32.83 -3.75 -27.95
CA VAL A 354 33.60 -4.97 -27.76
C VAL A 354 35.08 -4.65 -27.91
N GLY A 355 35.90 -5.10 -26.98
CA GLY A 355 37.37 -5.08 -27.06
C GLY A 355 37.88 -6.42 -27.55
N THR A 356 38.72 -7.09 -26.77
CA THR A 356 39.20 -8.44 -27.08
C THR A 356 38.12 -9.51 -26.83
N ASN A 357 38.26 -10.66 -27.50
CA ASN A 357 37.43 -11.84 -27.29
C ASN A 357 38.30 -13.12 -27.21
N SER A 358 37.69 -14.25 -26.86
CA SER A 358 38.39 -15.53 -26.64
C SER A 358 39.18 -16.07 -27.84
N TRP A 359 38.86 -15.64 -29.06
CA TRP A 359 39.42 -16.21 -30.30
C TRP A 359 40.27 -15.20 -31.09
N ASN A 360 40.54 -14.04 -30.48
CA ASN A 360 41.38 -12.93 -30.98
C ASN A 360 41.00 -12.34 -32.36
N HIS A 361 39.98 -12.88 -33.02
CA HIS A 361 39.50 -12.46 -34.34
C HIS A 361 37.98 -12.54 -34.41
N TYR A 362 37.45 -13.69 -34.83
CA TYR A 362 36.05 -13.88 -35.18
C TYR A 362 35.46 -15.09 -34.44
N ILE A 363 34.40 -14.88 -33.67
CA ILE A 363 33.59 -15.92 -33.02
C ILE A 363 32.28 -16.02 -33.81
N TYR A 364 31.90 -17.21 -34.26
CA TYR A 364 30.60 -17.43 -34.90
C TYR A 364 29.49 -17.53 -33.83
N TYR A 365 29.25 -16.44 -33.10
CA TYR A 365 28.25 -16.34 -32.04
C TYR A 365 26.96 -15.71 -32.59
N TRP A 366 26.20 -16.51 -33.35
CA TRP A 366 25.04 -16.04 -34.10
C TRP A 366 23.84 -15.81 -33.19
N MET A 367 23.37 -14.56 -33.20
CA MET A 367 22.23 -14.12 -32.41
C MET A 367 21.03 -13.90 -33.30
N ASP A 368 19.85 -14.03 -32.72
CA ASP A 368 18.60 -13.79 -33.42
C ASP A 368 18.49 -12.32 -33.83
N GLY A 369 18.22 -12.10 -35.12
CA GLY A 369 18.13 -10.79 -35.73
C GLY A 369 16.79 -10.60 -36.46
N ASP A 370 16.35 -9.36 -36.54
CA ASP A 370 15.23 -8.96 -37.37
C ASP A 370 15.76 -8.23 -38.62
N MET A 371 15.32 -8.67 -39.81
CA MET A 371 15.50 -7.99 -41.08
C MET A 371 14.13 -7.64 -41.68
N SER A 372 13.74 -6.39 -41.59
CA SER A 372 12.57 -5.87 -42.30
C SER A 372 13.00 -5.23 -43.62
N TYR A 373 12.41 -5.68 -44.73
CA TYR A 373 12.62 -5.06 -46.05
C TYR A 373 11.67 -3.90 -46.35
N SER A 374 10.60 -3.76 -45.56
CA SER A 374 9.58 -2.72 -45.75
C SER A 374 9.65 -1.65 -44.67
N ARG A 375 9.59 -0.39 -45.09
CA ARG A 375 9.45 0.75 -44.17
C ARG A 375 8.02 0.83 -43.60
N PRO A 376 7.84 1.36 -42.38
CA PRO A 376 8.87 1.85 -41.46
C PRO A 376 9.74 0.73 -40.86
N TYR A 377 11.06 0.93 -40.80
CA TYR A 377 11.92 -0.06 -40.16
C TYR A 377 11.71 -0.07 -38.64
N PRO A 378 11.52 -1.25 -38.02
CA PRO A 378 11.40 -1.36 -36.57
C PRO A 378 12.75 -1.10 -35.88
N VAL A 379 13.84 -1.43 -36.58
CA VAL A 379 15.19 -1.38 -36.06
C VAL A 379 16.23 -1.20 -37.17
N SER A 380 17.35 -0.57 -36.85
CA SER A 380 18.52 -0.48 -37.75
C SER A 380 19.80 -0.39 -36.92
N SER A 381 20.90 -0.89 -37.47
CA SER A 381 22.18 -0.94 -36.79
C SER A 381 23.30 -0.21 -37.55
N LEU A 382 24.34 0.16 -36.81
CA LEU A 382 25.56 0.80 -37.27
C LEU A 382 26.75 0.01 -36.71
N VAL A 383 27.66 -0.43 -37.59
CA VAL A 383 28.82 -1.26 -37.22
C VAL A 383 30.12 -0.56 -37.57
N GLY A 384 30.94 -0.27 -36.56
CA GLY A 384 32.28 0.29 -36.69
C GLY A 384 33.36 -0.79 -36.52
N LEU A 385 34.39 -0.74 -37.36
CA LEU A 385 35.51 -1.71 -37.36
C LEU A 385 36.34 -1.70 -36.07
N TYR A 386 36.36 -0.56 -35.36
CA TYR A 386 37.11 -0.36 -34.13
C TYR A 386 36.17 0.09 -33.01
N ARG A 387 36.49 -0.23 -31.75
CA ARG A 387 35.72 0.21 -30.57
C ARG A 387 35.52 1.72 -30.54
N ASN A 388 36.53 2.46 -30.99
CA ASN A 388 36.55 3.92 -30.99
C ASN A 388 36.21 4.54 -32.35
N SER A 389 35.70 3.75 -33.30
CA SER A 389 35.28 4.26 -34.61
C SER A 389 34.28 5.41 -34.46
N SER A 390 34.57 6.53 -35.12
CA SER A 390 33.66 7.69 -35.18
C SER A 390 32.50 7.48 -36.16
N SER A 391 32.70 6.61 -37.16
CA SER A 391 31.71 6.25 -38.17
C SER A 391 31.64 4.73 -38.37
N GLY A 392 30.56 4.25 -39.00
CA GLY A 392 30.34 2.83 -39.26
C GLY A 392 29.52 2.57 -40.53
N TYR A 393 29.42 1.28 -40.87
CA TYR A 393 28.56 0.76 -41.92
C TYR A 393 27.11 0.66 -41.42
N ARG A 394 26.16 1.21 -42.18
CA ARG A 394 24.73 1.22 -41.82
C ARG A 394 24.04 -0.03 -42.34
N GLN A 395 23.24 -0.66 -41.50
CA GLN A 395 22.39 -1.79 -41.86
C GLN A 395 20.93 -1.39 -41.63
N TRP A 396 20.28 -0.92 -42.70
CA TRP A 396 18.89 -0.46 -42.68
C TRP A 396 17.93 -1.64 -42.51
N GLY A 397 16.96 -1.49 -41.62
CA GLY A 397 15.97 -2.54 -41.34
C GLY A 397 16.54 -3.77 -40.66
N TYR A 398 17.79 -3.75 -40.19
CA TYR A 398 18.50 -4.92 -39.70
C TYR A 398 19.06 -4.69 -38.30
N GLY A 399 18.86 -5.64 -37.38
CA GLY A 399 19.42 -5.56 -36.03
C GLY A 399 19.05 -6.75 -35.14
N LEU A 400 19.66 -6.81 -33.95
CA LEU A 400 19.39 -7.85 -32.95
C LEU A 400 17.97 -7.80 -32.38
N VAL A 401 17.37 -8.96 -32.14
CA VAL A 401 16.24 -9.07 -31.23
C VAL A 401 16.75 -8.98 -29.79
N THR A 402 16.35 -7.91 -29.09
CA THR A 402 16.85 -7.61 -27.75
C THR A 402 15.73 -7.65 -26.72
N GLY A 403 15.99 -8.34 -25.62
CA GLY A 403 15.15 -8.40 -24.44
C GLY A 403 15.65 -7.45 -23.37
N PHE A 404 14.76 -6.64 -22.83
CA PHE A 404 15.03 -5.80 -21.67
C PHE A 404 14.29 -6.35 -20.48
N GLY A 405 15.04 -6.61 -19.42
CA GLY A 405 14.49 -6.83 -18.10
C GLY A 405 13.88 -5.56 -17.58
N VAL A 406 12.60 -5.35 -17.86
CA VAL A 406 11.90 -4.17 -17.40
C VAL A 406 11.35 -4.43 -16.01
N GLU A 407 11.87 -3.69 -15.04
CA GLU A 407 10.96 -3.12 -14.06
C GLU A 407 10.33 -1.97 -14.84
N THR A 408 9.07 -2.05 -15.26
CA THR A 408 8.50 -0.95 -16.07
C THR A 408 8.76 0.40 -15.38
N ALA A 409 8.90 1.50 -16.13
CA ALA A 409 9.27 2.83 -15.59
C ALA A 409 8.26 3.44 -14.58
N PHE A 410 7.15 2.75 -14.33
CA PHE A 410 6.31 2.96 -13.17
C PHE A 410 6.63 1.83 -12.18
N PRO A 411 6.93 2.12 -10.91
CA PRO A 411 7.22 1.06 -9.95
C PRO A 411 6.08 0.04 -9.99
N PHE A 412 6.32 -1.13 -10.59
CA PHE A 412 5.60 -2.34 -10.23
C PHE A 412 6.16 -2.73 -8.89
N VAL A 413 5.76 -1.95 -7.88
CA VAL A 413 5.55 -2.48 -6.54
C VAL A 413 4.73 -3.74 -6.78
N ARG A 414 5.19 -4.87 -6.25
CA ARG A 414 4.36 -6.09 -6.09
C ARG A 414 2.91 -5.65 -5.91
N PRO A 415 1.94 -6.08 -6.76
CA PRO A 415 0.60 -5.53 -6.81
C PRO A 415 0.12 -5.06 -5.43
N GLU A 416 0.20 -3.76 -5.18
CA GLU A 416 0.04 -3.25 -3.83
C GLU A 416 -1.44 -2.99 -3.62
N ILE A 417 -2.00 -3.71 -2.65
CA ILE A 417 -3.35 -3.45 -2.18
C ILE A 417 -3.27 -2.28 -1.21
N ARG A 418 -3.90 -1.16 -1.57
CA ARG A 418 -4.10 -0.03 -0.65
C ARG A 418 -5.56 0.03 -0.24
N LEU A 419 -5.77 0.15 1.06
CA LEU A 419 -7.09 0.31 1.65
C LEU A 419 -7.17 1.68 2.32
N SER A 420 -8.30 2.36 2.16
CA SER A 420 -8.67 3.37 3.15
C SER A 420 -8.97 2.67 4.48
N GLU A 421 -8.79 3.35 5.61
CA GLU A 421 -9.19 2.82 6.91
C GLU A 421 -10.63 2.28 6.86
N GLY A 422 -10.81 1.03 7.29
CA GLY A 422 -12.05 0.29 7.19
C GLY A 422 -12.98 0.61 8.35
N TRP A 423 -13.85 1.59 8.13
CA TRP A 423 -14.79 2.08 9.13
C TRP A 423 -16.23 1.63 8.77
N LEU A 424 -16.96 1.05 9.73
CA LEU A 424 -18.36 0.69 9.52
C LEU A 424 -19.19 1.92 9.09
N GLY A 425 -20.00 1.77 8.05
CA GLY A 425 -20.84 2.84 7.50
C GLY A 425 -20.12 3.82 6.57
N LEU A 426 -18.80 3.70 6.39
CA LEU A 426 -18.04 4.52 5.46
C LEU A 426 -17.63 3.73 4.20
N PRO A 427 -17.41 4.42 3.07
CA PRO A 427 -16.86 3.79 1.88
C PRO A 427 -15.44 3.29 2.15
N GLN A 428 -15.23 2.00 1.89
CA GLN A 428 -13.93 1.37 1.86
C GLN A 428 -13.47 1.30 0.40
N ARG A 429 -12.28 1.86 0.13
CA ARG A 429 -11.64 1.77 -1.19
C ARG A 429 -10.54 0.72 -1.15
N CYS A 430 -10.58 -0.25 -2.06
CA CYS A 430 -9.50 -1.19 -2.32
C CYS A 430 -8.89 -0.89 -3.69
N ALA A 431 -7.64 -0.43 -3.70
CA ALA A 431 -6.92 -0.08 -4.92
C ALA A 431 -5.87 -1.14 -5.25
N LEU A 432 -5.80 -1.51 -6.52
CA LEU A 432 -4.75 -2.26 -7.18
C LEU A 432 -3.83 -1.28 -7.89
N SER A 433 -2.52 -1.47 -7.74
CA SER A 433 -1.50 -0.73 -8.50
C SER A 433 -0.35 -1.67 -8.86
N GLY A 434 0.34 -1.39 -9.97
CA GLY A 434 1.44 -2.25 -10.43
C GLY A 434 0.97 -3.58 -11.02
N ALA A 435 -0.21 -3.60 -11.65
CA ALA A 435 -0.68 -4.70 -12.47
C ALA A 435 -0.39 -4.44 -13.96
N ALA A 436 -0.36 -5.47 -14.81
CA ALA A 436 -0.16 -5.27 -16.24
C ALA A 436 -1.25 -4.32 -16.81
N PRO A 437 -0.94 -3.35 -17.68
CA PRO A 437 -1.93 -2.45 -18.25
C PRO A 437 -2.98 -3.20 -19.08
N ARG A 438 -4.23 -2.70 -19.10
CA ARG A 438 -5.34 -3.27 -19.89
C ARG A 438 -5.54 -4.79 -19.69
N THR A 439 -5.27 -5.27 -18.48
CA THR A 439 -5.37 -6.68 -18.09
C THR A 439 -6.59 -6.88 -17.21
N ALA A 440 -7.26 -8.02 -17.35
CA ALA A 440 -8.36 -8.40 -16.49
C ALA A 440 -7.86 -8.52 -15.04
N ALA A 441 -8.65 -8.07 -14.08
CA ALA A 441 -8.36 -8.21 -12.67
C ALA A 441 -9.66 -8.57 -11.93
N ILE A 442 -9.55 -9.27 -10.82
CA ILE A 442 -10.70 -9.62 -9.97
C ILE A 442 -10.32 -9.31 -8.53
N LEU A 443 -11.13 -8.51 -7.85
CA LEU A 443 -11.01 -8.30 -6.42
C LEU A 443 -11.86 -9.35 -5.69
N PHE A 444 -11.20 -10.24 -4.96
CA PHE A 444 -11.83 -11.10 -3.98
C PHE A 444 -11.99 -10.38 -2.66
N ASN A 445 -13.21 -10.43 -2.13
CA ASN A 445 -13.57 -9.95 -0.81
C ASN A 445 -14.21 -11.11 -0.04
N GLY A 446 -13.66 -11.43 1.13
CA GLY A 446 -14.12 -12.55 1.95
C GLY A 446 -13.95 -12.33 3.44
N THR A 447 -14.52 -13.24 4.20
CA THR A 447 -14.50 -13.24 5.68
C THR A 447 -13.65 -14.37 6.26
N LYS A 448 -12.97 -15.16 5.41
CA LYS A 448 -12.12 -16.28 5.81
C LYS A 448 -10.80 -16.26 5.06
N ASN A 449 -9.74 -16.68 5.75
CA ASN A 449 -8.40 -16.89 5.18
C ASN A 449 -7.89 -18.35 5.31
N LYS A 450 -8.75 -19.27 5.79
CA LYS A 450 -8.43 -20.69 5.97
C LYS A 450 -9.25 -21.63 5.09
N SER A 451 -10.44 -21.21 4.65
CA SER A 451 -11.29 -22.04 3.80
C SER A 451 -12.19 -21.24 2.86
N TRP A 452 -12.47 -21.80 1.68
CA TRP A 452 -13.37 -21.26 0.67
C TRP A 452 -14.05 -22.38 -0.12
N GLY A 453 -15.36 -22.56 0.05
CA GLY A 453 -16.12 -23.56 -0.74
C GLY A 453 -15.61 -25.01 -0.62
N GLY A 454 -15.03 -25.39 0.52
CA GLY A 454 -14.39 -26.70 0.72
C GLY A 454 -12.90 -26.74 0.37
N LEU A 455 -12.36 -25.71 -0.28
CA LEU A 455 -10.92 -25.56 -0.50
C LEU A 455 -10.23 -25.05 0.76
N THR A 456 -9.08 -25.64 1.10
CA THR A 456 -8.17 -25.13 2.12
C THR A 456 -7.39 -23.94 1.57
N LEU A 457 -7.32 -22.85 2.32
CA LEU A 457 -6.51 -21.67 1.99
C LEU A 457 -5.22 -21.65 2.82
N PRO A 458 -4.06 -21.23 2.26
CA PRO A 458 -3.84 -20.79 0.88
C PRO A 458 -4.05 -21.89 -0.18
N PHE A 459 -4.82 -21.61 -1.22
CA PHE A 459 -5.04 -22.55 -2.33
C PHE A 459 -4.01 -22.31 -3.44
N ASP A 460 -3.25 -23.34 -3.81
CA ASP A 460 -2.21 -23.27 -4.83
C ASP A 460 -2.81 -23.20 -6.25
N LEU A 461 -2.41 -22.20 -7.02
CA LEU A 461 -2.86 -22.02 -8.40
C LEU A 461 -1.93 -22.65 -9.43
N THR A 462 -0.90 -23.39 -9.01
CA THR A 462 -0.02 -24.16 -9.89
C THR A 462 -0.80 -25.08 -10.85
N PRO A 463 -1.81 -25.86 -10.41
CA PRO A 463 -2.61 -26.71 -11.32
C PRO A 463 -3.42 -25.91 -12.36
N LEU A 464 -3.63 -24.61 -12.12
CA LEU A 464 -4.34 -23.70 -13.01
C LEU A 464 -3.40 -22.85 -13.87
N GLY A 465 -2.13 -23.27 -14.00
CA GLY A 465 -1.14 -22.59 -14.84
C GLY A 465 -0.53 -21.32 -14.24
N ALA A 466 -0.74 -21.06 -12.94
CA ALA A 466 -0.16 -19.92 -12.24
C ALA A 466 0.79 -20.37 -11.12
N PRO A 467 1.94 -21.00 -11.44
CA PRO A 467 2.88 -21.50 -10.45
C PRO A 467 3.41 -20.38 -9.55
N GLY A 468 3.41 -20.65 -8.24
CA GLY A 468 3.79 -19.67 -7.21
C GLY A 468 2.70 -18.66 -6.85
N CYS A 469 1.55 -18.68 -7.53
CA CYS A 469 0.36 -17.91 -7.16
C CYS A 469 -0.53 -18.70 -6.20
N ARG A 470 -1.18 -18.01 -5.25
CA ARG A 470 -2.11 -18.63 -4.30
C ARG A 470 -3.34 -17.77 -4.08
N ILE A 471 -4.49 -18.38 -3.88
CA ILE A 471 -5.68 -17.70 -3.33
C ILE A 471 -5.54 -17.72 -1.80
N LEU A 472 -5.66 -16.56 -1.18
CA LEU A 472 -5.33 -16.31 0.22
C LEU A 472 -6.55 -15.92 1.06
N CYS A 473 -7.63 -15.48 0.41
CA CYS A 473 -8.91 -15.24 1.05
C CYS A 473 -10.05 -15.94 0.33
N SER A 474 -11.15 -16.17 1.04
CA SER A 474 -12.38 -16.61 0.39
C SER A 474 -12.90 -15.53 -0.55
N ALA A 475 -13.43 -15.92 -1.71
CA ALA A 475 -14.16 -15.00 -2.58
C ALA A 475 -15.65 -15.10 -2.23
N LEU A 476 -16.07 -14.44 -1.15
CA LEU A 476 -17.48 -14.28 -0.85
C LEU A 476 -18.14 -13.38 -1.91
N VAL A 477 -17.42 -12.34 -2.31
CA VAL A 477 -17.74 -11.46 -3.44
C VAL A 477 -16.52 -11.38 -4.34
N ALA A 478 -16.71 -11.57 -5.64
CA ALA A 478 -15.69 -11.39 -6.66
C ALA A 478 -16.10 -10.22 -7.56
N LEU A 479 -15.29 -9.16 -7.57
CA LEU A 479 -15.57 -7.93 -8.31
C LEU A 479 -14.60 -7.81 -9.49
N PRO A 480 -15.07 -7.99 -10.75
CA PRO A 480 -14.19 -7.92 -11.92
C PRO A 480 -13.86 -6.46 -12.27
N ALA A 481 -12.59 -6.17 -12.51
CA ALA A 481 -12.12 -4.89 -13.04
C ALA A 481 -11.23 -5.09 -14.27
N LEU A 482 -11.06 -4.03 -15.04
CA LEU A 482 -10.00 -3.92 -16.04
C LEU A 482 -8.96 -2.93 -15.52
N THR A 483 -7.68 -3.28 -15.57
CA THR A 483 -6.62 -2.33 -15.22
C THR A 483 -6.51 -1.24 -16.28
N GLY A 484 -6.31 0.01 -15.85
CA GLY A 484 -6.10 1.12 -16.78
C GLY A 484 -4.77 1.03 -17.54
N VAL A 485 -4.50 2.01 -18.38
CA VAL A 485 -3.21 2.14 -19.12
C VAL A 485 -1.98 2.25 -18.20
N THR A 486 -2.20 2.55 -16.92
CA THR A 486 -1.16 2.63 -15.89
C THR A 486 -1.08 1.39 -14.99
N GLY A 487 -1.84 0.33 -15.27
CA GLY A 487 -1.82 -0.87 -14.43
C GLY A 487 -2.54 -0.73 -13.09
N LYS A 488 -3.51 0.19 -13.00
CA LYS A 488 -4.29 0.47 -11.78
C LYS A 488 -5.75 0.06 -11.95
N ALA A 489 -6.34 -0.42 -10.86
CA ALA A 489 -7.79 -0.61 -10.74
C ALA A 489 -8.21 -0.23 -9.30
N SER A 490 -9.47 0.13 -9.08
CA SER A 490 -9.97 0.28 -7.71
C SER A 490 -11.46 0.04 -7.62
N PHE A 491 -11.87 -0.59 -6.52
CA PHE A 491 -13.27 -0.68 -6.13
C PHE A 491 -13.52 0.11 -4.86
N GLN A 492 -14.72 0.68 -4.78
CA GLN A 492 -15.23 1.31 -3.57
C GLN A 492 -16.55 0.64 -3.22
N TRP A 493 -16.71 0.22 -1.98
CA TRP A 493 -17.98 -0.28 -1.44
C TRP A 493 -18.21 0.29 -0.05
N ASN A 494 -19.48 0.38 0.36
CA ASN A 494 -19.81 0.80 1.71
C ASN A 494 -19.81 -0.43 2.62
N ILE A 495 -19.12 -0.36 3.77
CA ILE A 495 -19.23 -1.41 4.79
C ILE A 495 -20.56 -1.17 5.52
N PRO A 496 -21.53 -2.12 5.53
CA PRO A 496 -22.79 -1.92 6.21
C PRO A 496 -22.60 -1.58 7.70
N ARG A 497 -23.40 -0.64 8.21
CA ARG A 497 -23.39 -0.26 9.64
C ARG A 497 -24.21 -1.26 10.46
N LEU A 498 -23.78 -2.52 10.48
CA LEU A 498 -24.45 -3.59 11.23
C LEU A 498 -23.66 -3.92 12.52
N PRO A 499 -24.31 -3.98 13.70
CA PRO A 499 -23.64 -4.35 14.96
C PRO A 499 -22.95 -5.72 14.93
N SER A 500 -23.38 -6.64 14.06
CA SER A 500 -22.75 -7.95 13.88
C SER A 500 -21.41 -7.92 13.14
N MET A 501 -21.08 -6.80 12.47
CA MET A 501 -19.82 -6.63 11.73
C MET A 501 -18.70 -6.04 12.59
N VAL A 502 -19.02 -5.65 13.83
CA VAL A 502 -18.07 -5.17 14.83
C VAL A 502 -17.04 -6.27 15.13
N GLY A 503 -15.76 -5.96 14.97
CA GLY A 503 -14.68 -6.94 15.13
C GLY A 503 -14.64 -8.00 14.02
N GLY A 504 -15.49 -7.88 13.00
CA GLY A 504 -15.42 -8.70 11.80
C GLY A 504 -14.15 -8.40 11.02
N ILE A 505 -13.50 -9.46 10.51
CA ILE A 505 -12.29 -9.34 9.69
C ILE A 505 -12.66 -9.55 8.23
N PHE A 506 -12.32 -8.57 7.38
CA PHE A 506 -12.43 -8.70 5.94
C PHE A 506 -11.05 -8.95 5.34
N TYR A 507 -11.01 -9.89 4.41
CA TYR A 507 -9.82 -10.27 3.67
C TYR A 507 -9.98 -9.91 2.20
N HIS A 508 -9.01 -9.17 1.68
CA HIS A 508 -9.01 -8.72 0.29
C HIS A 508 -7.81 -9.27 -0.46
N GLN A 509 -8.05 -9.69 -1.70
CA GLN A 509 -7.01 -10.12 -2.63
C GLN A 509 -7.39 -9.69 -4.05
N TRP A 510 -6.44 -9.12 -4.78
CA TRP A 510 -6.56 -8.98 -6.23
C TRP A 510 -5.93 -10.19 -6.92
N LEU A 511 -6.66 -10.75 -7.89
CA LEU A 511 -6.17 -11.68 -8.89
C LEU A 511 -6.04 -10.92 -10.22
N VAL A 512 -4.91 -11.03 -10.91
CA VAL A 512 -4.62 -10.32 -12.17
C VAL A 512 -4.07 -11.33 -13.17
#